data_AF-A3YAJ6-F1
#
_entry.id   AF-A3YAJ6-F1
#
_cell.length_a   1.000
_cell.length_b   1.000
_cell.length_c   1.000
_cell.angle_alpha   90.00
_cell.angle_beta   90.00
_cell.angle_gamma   90.00
#
_symmetry.space_group_name_H-M   'P 1'
#
loop_
_entity.id
_entity.type
_entity.pdbx_description
1 polymer ?
#
loop_
_entity_poly.entity_id
_entity_poly.type
_entity_poly.pdbx_seq_one_letter_code
_entity_poly.pdbx_strand_id
1 'polypeptide(L)'
;MNSLINFRSTFVAAIADSWNNENFRKEFVESGKDLLGFLQYKTIENEEKEHSVVDNCVFINPWKSVEIVFAYPDLVWKPVEENGWTGDNSGVLITIPKIPEGDSELSNAELLAKYFNIFPTFYGGLKTEKEILAELKVDFPHRFENIVTTSFDMLSTYITGHSAAQVSDHLEDFTAVILQVIAKYWNNESFRDEITPKNESFNILDKTVPRDKSPILSKHFEYKNPWNMNIVFQYDEGFDLSDGKQAAETYPKNKILLSYPQVPDVITKSSSHKEIEPIALADYNKEGAALPFSCC
;
A
#
# COMPACT_ATOMS: atom_id res chain seq x y z
N MET A 1 15.26 7.19 -3.91
CA MET A 1 14.56 7.71 -5.11
C MET A 1 14.35 6.65 -6.20
N ASN A 2 15.24 5.65 -6.37
CA ASN A 2 15.13 4.64 -7.44
C ASN A 2 14.10 3.51 -7.21
N SER A 3 13.85 3.07 -5.97
CA SER A 3 12.85 1.99 -5.69
C SER A 3 11.41 2.45 -5.91
N LEU A 4 11.08 3.69 -5.54
CA LEU A 4 9.80 4.34 -5.87
C LEU A 4 9.62 4.49 -7.38
N ILE A 5 10.63 5.10 -8.01
CA ILE A 5 11.04 4.92 -9.40
C ILE A 5 10.43 3.71 -10.10
N ASN A 6 11.09 2.61 -9.76
CA ASN A 6 10.90 1.30 -10.32
C ASN A 6 9.54 0.72 -9.94
N PHE A 7 9.05 0.92 -8.72
CA PHE A 7 7.70 0.50 -8.35
C PHE A 7 6.67 1.13 -9.28
N ARG A 8 6.70 2.46 -9.46
CA ARG A 8 5.72 3.16 -10.29
C ARG A 8 5.81 2.70 -11.74
N SER A 9 7.00 2.58 -12.30
CA SER A 9 7.16 2.15 -13.69
C SER A 9 6.73 0.70 -13.89
N THR A 10 7.12 -0.22 -12.99
CA THR A 10 6.70 -1.64 -13.03
C THR A 10 5.18 -1.77 -12.81
N PHE A 11 4.60 -0.98 -11.92
CA PHE A 11 3.15 -0.99 -11.65
C PHE A 11 2.36 -0.50 -12.88
N VAL A 12 2.75 0.64 -13.46
CA VAL A 12 2.13 1.19 -14.67
C VAL A 12 2.25 0.23 -15.85
N ALA A 13 3.41 -0.42 -16.03
CA ALA A 13 3.59 -1.46 -17.03
C ALA A 13 2.66 -2.66 -16.80
N ALA A 14 2.52 -3.13 -15.55
CA ALA A 14 1.63 -4.22 -15.21
C ALA A 14 0.14 -3.88 -15.47
N ILE A 15 -0.28 -2.63 -15.26
CA ILE A 15 -1.62 -2.17 -15.64
C ILE A 15 -1.80 -2.30 -17.16
N ALA A 16 -0.86 -1.78 -17.96
CA ALA A 16 -0.93 -1.88 -19.41
C ALA A 16 -0.96 -3.33 -19.92
N ASP A 17 -0.16 -4.22 -19.32
CA ASP A 17 -0.16 -5.65 -19.66
C ASP A 17 -1.51 -6.30 -19.29
N SER A 18 -2.10 -5.93 -18.15
CA SER A 18 -3.39 -6.45 -17.71
C SER A 18 -4.56 -6.05 -18.62
N TRP A 19 -4.45 -4.92 -19.33
CA TRP A 19 -5.45 -4.52 -20.33
C TRP A 19 -5.46 -5.44 -21.55
N ASN A 20 -4.30 -6.01 -21.89
CA ASN A 20 -4.10 -6.81 -23.10
C ASN A 20 -4.04 -8.33 -22.84
N ASN A 21 -3.90 -8.76 -21.58
CA ASN A 21 -3.74 -10.16 -21.20
C ASN A 21 -4.71 -10.53 -20.05
N GLU A 22 -5.78 -11.25 -20.39
CA GLU A 22 -6.82 -11.65 -19.44
C GLU A 22 -6.29 -12.57 -18.32
N ASN A 23 -5.37 -13.48 -18.64
CA ASN A 23 -4.78 -14.36 -17.63
C ASN A 23 -3.92 -13.58 -16.64
N PHE A 24 -3.13 -12.63 -17.16
CA PHE A 24 -2.36 -11.73 -16.31
C PHE A 24 -3.28 -10.86 -15.46
N ARG A 25 -4.37 -10.31 -16.02
CA ARG A 25 -5.35 -9.52 -15.26
C ARG A 25 -5.97 -10.31 -14.12
N LYS A 26 -6.38 -11.56 -14.37
CA LYS A 26 -6.93 -12.44 -13.32
C LYS A 26 -5.94 -12.64 -12.18
N GLU A 27 -4.66 -12.84 -12.52
CA GLU A 27 -3.63 -13.02 -11.50
C GLU A 27 -3.28 -11.71 -10.77
N PHE A 28 -3.19 -10.60 -11.49
CA PHE A 28 -2.75 -9.30 -10.97
C PHE A 28 -3.85 -8.56 -10.20
N VAL A 29 -5.10 -8.63 -10.66
CA VAL A 29 -6.22 -7.84 -10.14
C VAL A 29 -7.18 -8.68 -9.31
N GLU A 30 -7.59 -9.85 -9.83
CA GLU A 30 -8.70 -10.61 -9.27
C GLU A 30 -8.26 -11.62 -8.20
N SER A 31 -6.96 -11.88 -8.07
CA SER A 31 -6.44 -12.89 -7.13
C SER A 31 -6.44 -12.45 -5.66
N GLY A 32 -6.59 -11.15 -5.40
CA GLY A 32 -6.45 -10.57 -4.07
C GLY A 32 -5.04 -10.69 -3.47
N LYS A 33 -4.02 -11.01 -4.28
CA LYS A 33 -2.63 -11.11 -3.82
C LYS A 33 -2.03 -9.74 -3.58
N ASP A 34 -1.04 -9.68 -2.68
CA ASP A 34 -0.17 -8.52 -2.50
C ASP A 34 0.57 -8.20 -3.81
N LEU A 35 0.35 -6.99 -4.32
CA LEU A 35 0.94 -6.52 -5.57
C LEU A 35 2.45 -6.34 -5.44
N LEU A 36 2.98 -6.03 -4.25
CA LEU A 36 4.42 -5.84 -4.07
C LEU A 36 5.19 -7.14 -4.35
N GLY A 37 4.77 -8.25 -3.75
CA GLY A 37 5.33 -9.56 -4.02
C GLY A 37 5.13 -10.01 -5.47
N PHE A 38 3.93 -9.76 -6.03
CA PHE A 38 3.61 -10.12 -7.41
C PHE A 38 4.54 -9.42 -8.42
N LEU A 39 4.69 -8.10 -8.31
CA LEU A 39 5.51 -7.30 -9.24
C LEU A 39 7.00 -7.65 -9.13
N GLN A 40 7.50 -7.90 -7.91
CA GLN A 40 8.87 -8.36 -7.71
C GLN A 40 9.09 -9.71 -8.40
N TYR A 41 8.19 -10.68 -8.21
CA TYR A 41 8.31 -12.00 -8.83
C TYR A 41 8.28 -11.92 -10.36
N LYS A 42 7.33 -11.16 -10.94
CA LYS A 42 7.22 -11.02 -12.40
C LYS A 42 8.41 -10.30 -13.03
N THR A 43 9.04 -9.38 -12.31
CA THR A 43 10.30 -8.76 -12.73
C THR A 43 11.41 -9.80 -12.88
N ILE A 44 11.50 -10.76 -11.94
CA ILE A 44 12.54 -11.80 -11.94
C ILE A 44 12.25 -12.86 -13.02
N GLU A 45 10.99 -13.31 -13.16
CA GLU A 45 10.59 -14.32 -14.16
C GLU A 45 10.84 -13.86 -15.60
N ASN A 46 10.69 -12.57 -15.88
CA ASN A 46 10.81 -12.02 -17.23
C ASN A 46 12.25 -11.89 -17.74
N GLU A 47 13.27 -11.98 -16.88
CA GLU A 47 14.67 -11.93 -17.33
C GLU A 47 15.08 -13.08 -18.27
N GLU A 48 14.35 -14.19 -18.22
CA GLU A 48 14.59 -15.33 -19.11
C GLU A 48 13.98 -15.16 -20.51
N LYS A 49 13.27 -14.07 -20.79
CA LYS A 49 12.54 -13.85 -22.05
C LYS A 49 12.91 -12.50 -22.68
N GLU A 50 13.56 -12.53 -23.85
CA GLU A 50 13.68 -11.34 -24.71
C GLU A 50 12.25 -10.82 -25.07
N HIS A 51 11.97 -9.55 -24.77
CA HIS A 51 10.74 -8.79 -25.11
C HIS A 51 9.63 -8.73 -24.04
N SER A 52 9.96 -8.54 -22.76
CA SER A 52 8.97 -8.06 -21.80
C SER A 52 9.01 -6.52 -21.70
N VAL A 53 7.86 -5.87 -21.63
CA VAL A 53 7.75 -4.40 -21.37
C VAL A 53 8.45 -4.02 -20.04
N VAL A 54 8.71 -5.02 -19.19
CA VAL A 54 9.37 -4.93 -17.89
C VAL A 54 10.91 -5.06 -17.97
N ASP A 55 11.51 -5.28 -19.14
CA ASP A 55 12.97 -5.54 -19.32
C ASP A 55 13.90 -4.45 -18.75
N ASN A 56 13.36 -3.26 -18.45
CA ASN A 56 14.07 -2.14 -17.82
C ASN A 56 13.51 -1.67 -16.47
N CYS A 57 12.42 -2.27 -15.97
CA CYS A 57 11.76 -1.86 -14.73
C CYS A 57 11.98 -2.90 -13.63
N VAL A 58 13.13 -2.84 -12.95
CA VAL A 58 13.45 -3.78 -11.86
C VAL A 58 12.90 -3.30 -10.53
N PHE A 59 11.81 -3.90 -10.06
CA PHE A 59 11.24 -3.62 -8.75
C PHE A 59 11.63 -4.67 -7.71
N ILE A 60 12.11 -4.19 -6.57
CA ILE A 60 12.37 -4.98 -5.36
C ILE A 60 11.60 -4.32 -4.23
N ASN A 61 10.74 -5.10 -3.56
CA ASN A 61 9.91 -4.64 -2.45
C ASN A 61 10.77 -4.36 -1.22
N PRO A 62 10.91 -3.09 -0.80
CA PRO A 62 11.71 -2.75 0.36
C PRO A 62 10.97 -2.86 1.70
N TRP A 63 9.64 -3.03 1.72
CA TRP A 63 8.85 -2.95 2.95
C TRP A 63 8.51 -4.32 3.52
N LYS A 64 8.52 -4.40 4.85
CA LYS A 64 8.15 -5.61 5.60
C LYS A 64 6.65 -5.73 5.84
N SER A 65 6.01 -4.63 6.21
CA SER A 65 4.73 -4.69 6.92
C SER A 65 3.58 -3.99 6.20
N VAL A 66 3.70 -3.77 4.89
CA VAL A 66 2.62 -3.23 4.05
C VAL A 66 2.32 -4.16 2.88
N GLU A 67 1.05 -4.21 2.49
CA GLU A 67 0.58 -4.85 1.26
C GLU A 67 -0.12 -3.81 0.40
N ILE A 68 -0.07 -4.01 -0.91
CA ILE A 68 -0.88 -3.24 -1.85
C ILE A 68 -1.84 -4.20 -2.51
N VAL A 69 -3.10 -3.80 -2.64
CA VAL A 69 -4.15 -4.65 -3.17
C VAL A 69 -5.18 -3.83 -3.96
N PHE A 70 -5.80 -4.43 -4.97
CA PHE A 70 -7.02 -3.89 -5.58
C PHE A 70 -8.22 -4.32 -4.75
N ALA A 71 -8.81 -3.39 -4.01
CA ALA A 71 -9.92 -3.68 -3.11
C ALA A 71 -11.16 -2.80 -3.36
N TYR A 72 -10.98 -1.66 -4.04
CA TYR A 72 -12.08 -0.80 -4.42
C TYR A 72 -12.68 -1.22 -5.77
N PRO A 73 -13.93 -0.80 -6.05
CA PRO A 73 -14.50 -0.88 -7.39
C PRO A 73 -13.58 -0.27 -8.45
N ASP A 74 -13.67 -0.80 -9.66
CA ASP A 74 -12.80 -0.37 -10.74
C ASP A 74 -13.13 1.06 -11.19
N LEU A 75 -12.12 1.77 -11.67
CA LEU A 75 -12.27 3.11 -12.23
C LEU A 75 -12.63 3.04 -13.71
N VAL A 76 -13.49 3.95 -14.13
CA VAL A 76 -13.87 4.14 -15.54
C VAL A 76 -13.31 5.46 -16.03
N TRP A 77 -12.58 5.44 -17.14
CA TRP A 77 -12.02 6.67 -17.72
C TRP A 77 -13.07 7.44 -18.51
N LYS A 78 -13.37 8.66 -18.06
CA LYS A 78 -14.37 9.57 -18.65
C LYS A 78 -13.77 10.96 -18.90
N PRO A 79 -12.84 11.09 -19.86
CA PRO A 79 -12.08 12.32 -20.06
C PRO A 79 -12.91 13.52 -20.51
N VAL A 80 -14.06 13.29 -21.17
CA VAL A 80 -14.94 14.37 -21.66
C VAL A 80 -15.99 14.78 -20.63
N GLU A 81 -16.54 13.83 -19.89
CA GLU A 81 -17.64 14.06 -18.94
C GLU A 81 -17.12 14.49 -17.56
N GLU A 82 -16.06 13.83 -17.07
CA GLU A 82 -15.57 13.94 -15.69
C GLU A 82 -14.09 14.37 -15.61
N ASN A 83 -13.48 14.76 -16.75
CA ASN A 83 -12.09 15.19 -16.86
C ASN A 83 -11.03 14.20 -16.33
N GLY A 84 -11.32 12.89 -16.33
CA GLY A 84 -10.36 11.92 -15.82
C GLY A 84 -10.96 10.57 -15.47
N TRP A 85 -10.41 9.91 -14.45
CA TRP A 85 -10.94 8.64 -13.94
C TRP A 85 -12.09 8.87 -12.95
N THR A 86 -13.11 8.03 -13.03
CA THR A 86 -14.28 8.09 -12.16
C THR A 86 -14.41 6.79 -11.37
N GLY A 87 -14.55 6.89 -10.05
CA GLY A 87 -14.82 5.78 -9.16
C GLY A 87 -14.51 6.13 -7.71
N ASP A 88 -14.40 5.11 -6.86
CA ASP A 88 -14.09 5.32 -5.45
C ASP A 88 -12.64 5.75 -5.25
N ASN A 89 -12.43 6.64 -4.28
CA ASN A 89 -11.10 6.97 -3.78
C ASN A 89 -10.42 5.70 -3.26
N SER A 90 -9.15 5.55 -3.61
CA SER A 90 -8.26 4.59 -2.94
C SER A 90 -8.09 4.94 -1.46
N GLY A 91 -7.43 4.07 -0.70
CA GLY A 91 -7.37 4.23 0.74
C GLY A 91 -6.24 3.49 1.44
N VAL A 92 -6.13 3.77 2.73
CA VAL A 92 -5.21 3.09 3.64
C VAL A 92 -6.02 2.36 4.69
N LEU A 93 -5.72 1.07 4.88
CA LEU A 93 -6.31 0.23 5.91
C LEU A 93 -5.27 -0.02 7.00
N ILE A 94 -5.61 0.43 8.20
CA ILE A 94 -4.80 0.27 9.40
C ILE A 94 -5.37 -0.85 10.26
N THR A 95 -4.51 -1.80 10.63
CA THR A 95 -4.91 -2.90 11.53
C THR A 95 -4.69 -2.48 12.98
N ILE A 96 -5.77 -2.52 13.76
CA ILE A 96 -5.76 -2.25 15.20
C ILE A 96 -5.44 -3.57 15.94
N PRO A 97 -4.43 -3.57 16.81
CA PRO A 97 -4.04 -4.74 17.59
C PRO A 97 -5.10 -5.14 18.62
N LYS A 98 -4.99 -6.38 19.10
CA LYS A 98 -5.79 -6.93 20.19
C LYS A 98 -5.82 -5.98 21.38
N ILE A 99 -6.98 -5.87 22.02
CA ILE A 99 -7.12 -5.10 23.27
C ILE A 99 -6.29 -5.80 24.36
N PRO A 100 -5.36 -5.11 25.04
CA PRO A 100 -4.56 -5.71 26.11
C PRO A 100 -5.46 -6.24 27.22
N GLU A 101 -5.21 -7.48 27.64
CA GLU A 101 -5.87 -8.08 28.79
C GLU A 101 -5.17 -7.66 30.09
N GLY A 102 -5.91 -7.69 31.21
CA GLY A 102 -5.44 -7.15 32.50
C GLY A 102 -4.29 -7.93 33.16
N ASP A 103 -3.85 -9.02 32.56
CA ASP A 103 -2.74 -9.89 32.97
C ASP A 103 -1.46 -9.68 32.13
N SER A 104 -1.45 -8.73 31.19
CA SER A 104 -0.26 -8.40 30.41
C SER A 104 0.88 -7.93 31.33
N GLU A 105 2.08 -8.49 31.15
CA GLU A 105 3.30 -8.04 31.85
C GLU A 105 3.74 -6.62 31.42
N LEU A 106 3.24 -6.15 30.28
CA LEU A 106 3.58 -4.85 29.69
C LEU A 106 2.45 -3.84 29.90
N SER A 107 2.85 -2.59 30.15
CA SER A 107 1.90 -1.48 30.15
C SER A 107 1.36 -1.18 28.75
N ASN A 108 0.17 -0.57 28.68
CA ASN A 108 -0.39 -0.10 27.41
C ASN A 108 0.55 0.83 26.64
N ALA A 109 1.36 1.63 27.34
CA ALA A 109 2.36 2.50 26.72
C ALA A 109 3.48 1.70 26.03
N GLU A 110 3.96 0.63 26.67
CA GLU A 110 4.97 -0.26 26.09
C GLU A 110 4.41 -1.03 24.89
N LEU A 111 3.14 -1.44 24.94
CA LEU A 111 2.47 -2.08 23.81
C LEU A 111 2.32 -1.11 22.62
N LEU A 112 1.98 0.15 22.86
CA LEU A 112 1.98 1.18 21.80
C LEU A 112 3.38 1.41 21.23
N ALA A 113 4.42 1.41 22.06
CA ALA A 113 5.80 1.52 21.59
C ALA A 113 6.21 0.33 20.70
N LYS A 114 5.75 -0.89 21.05
CA LYS A 114 5.91 -2.07 20.18
C LYS A 114 5.19 -1.90 18.84
N TYR A 115 3.94 -1.40 18.85
CA TYR A 115 3.23 -1.10 17.60
C TYR A 115 4.03 -0.12 16.74
N PHE A 116 4.51 0.98 17.32
CA PHE A 116 5.33 1.97 16.62
C PHE A 116 6.64 1.39 16.08
N ASN A 117 7.26 0.43 16.77
CA ASN A 117 8.46 -0.23 16.26
C ASN A 117 8.19 -1.10 15.02
N ILE A 118 6.98 -1.68 14.92
CA ILE A 118 6.54 -2.42 13.73
C ILE A 118 6.12 -1.44 12.61
N PHE A 119 5.42 -0.38 13.00
CA PHE A 119 4.81 0.65 12.15
C PHE A 119 5.29 2.06 12.51
N PRO A 120 6.57 2.40 12.26
CA PRO A 120 7.06 3.76 12.50
C PRO A 120 6.41 4.76 11.55
N THR A 121 5.98 4.26 10.38
CA THR A 121 5.01 4.87 9.48
C THR A 121 3.94 3.82 9.18
N PHE A 122 2.84 4.21 8.53
CA PHE A 122 1.82 3.22 8.15
C PHE A 122 2.36 2.15 7.17
N TYR A 123 3.46 2.41 6.45
CA TYR A 123 4.14 1.45 5.57
C TYR A 123 4.93 0.36 6.33
N GLY A 124 5.17 0.54 7.62
CA GLY A 124 6.00 -0.37 8.40
C GLY A 124 7.50 -0.15 8.25
N GLY A 125 8.27 -1.07 8.83
CA GLY A 125 9.71 -1.11 8.71
C GLY A 125 10.22 -1.57 7.34
N LEU A 126 11.51 -1.31 7.09
CA LEU A 126 12.21 -1.72 5.87
C LEU A 126 12.92 -3.06 6.03
N LYS A 127 12.93 -3.85 4.95
CA LYS A 127 13.74 -5.07 4.80
C LYS A 127 15.21 -4.72 4.73
N THR A 128 16.03 -5.36 5.54
CA THR A 128 17.48 -5.30 5.40
C THR A 128 17.91 -5.93 4.07
N GLU A 129 19.08 -5.53 3.58
CA GLU A 129 19.70 -6.14 2.40
C GLU A 129 19.73 -7.67 2.49
N LYS A 130 20.12 -8.21 3.65
CA LYS A 130 20.17 -9.65 3.91
C LYS A 130 18.80 -10.33 3.73
N GLU A 131 17.72 -9.71 4.19
CA GLU A 131 16.36 -10.24 4.03
C GLU A 131 15.93 -10.24 2.56
N ILE A 132 16.21 -9.15 1.84
CA ILE A 132 15.94 -9.06 0.39
C ILE A 132 16.70 -10.16 -0.38
N LEU A 133 18.00 -10.32 -0.12
CA LEU A 133 18.82 -11.34 -0.77
C LEU A 133 18.31 -12.75 -0.47
N ALA A 134 17.87 -13.01 0.76
CA ALA A 134 17.32 -14.31 1.15
C ALA A 134 15.97 -14.62 0.48
N GLU A 135 15.11 -13.60 0.28
CA GLU A 135 13.82 -13.76 -0.42
C GLU A 135 13.99 -14.07 -1.90
N LEU A 136 15.01 -13.49 -2.53
CA LEU A 136 15.18 -13.58 -3.98
C LEU A 136 15.60 -14.97 -4.46
N LYS A 137 16.29 -15.79 -3.66
CA LYS A 137 16.61 -17.21 -3.94
C LYS A 137 17.20 -17.51 -5.35
N VAL A 138 17.77 -16.52 -6.06
CA VAL A 138 18.39 -16.68 -7.38
C VAL A 138 19.90 -16.44 -7.28
N ASP A 139 20.71 -17.21 -8.01
CA ASP A 139 22.12 -16.87 -8.27
C ASP A 139 22.15 -15.54 -9.05
N PHE A 140 22.53 -14.46 -8.37
CA PHE A 140 22.42 -13.10 -8.88
C PHE A 140 23.25 -12.87 -10.15
N PRO A 141 22.68 -12.32 -11.24
CA PRO A 141 23.44 -11.52 -12.17
C PRO A 141 23.96 -10.27 -11.45
N HIS A 142 25.23 -9.88 -11.66
CA HIS A 142 25.86 -8.67 -11.08
C HIS A 142 25.05 -7.37 -11.25
N ARG A 143 24.05 -7.34 -12.14
CA ARG A 143 23.14 -6.21 -12.35
C ARG A 143 22.27 -5.90 -11.12
N PHE A 144 21.83 -6.90 -10.34
CA PHE A 144 20.92 -6.67 -9.22
C PHE A 144 21.61 -6.29 -7.91
N GLU A 145 22.85 -6.71 -7.66
CA GLU A 145 23.61 -6.30 -6.45
C GLU A 145 23.69 -4.77 -6.38
N ASN A 146 24.00 -4.13 -7.50
CA ASN A 146 24.06 -2.68 -7.60
C ASN A 146 22.69 -2.01 -7.42
N ILE A 147 21.59 -2.66 -7.86
CA ILE A 147 20.22 -2.14 -7.73
C ILE A 147 19.75 -2.26 -6.28
N VAL A 148 19.98 -3.40 -5.62
CA VAL A 148 19.62 -3.64 -4.21
C VAL A 148 20.31 -2.63 -3.31
N THR A 149 21.64 -2.52 -3.42
CA THR A 149 22.45 -1.63 -2.57
C THR A 149 22.02 -0.17 -2.74
N THR A 150 21.94 0.31 -3.99
CA THR A 150 21.57 1.71 -4.29
C THR A 150 20.13 2.04 -3.90
N SER A 151 19.21 1.09 -4.08
CA SER A 151 17.80 1.29 -3.71
C SER A 151 17.62 1.34 -2.21
N PHE A 152 18.34 0.48 -1.47
CA PHE A 152 18.24 0.41 -0.02
C PHE A 152 18.86 1.63 0.65
N ASP A 153 20.08 2.05 0.26
CA ASP A 153 20.74 3.23 0.84
C ASP A 153 19.93 4.52 0.68
N MET A 154 19.28 4.70 -0.47
CA MET A 154 18.44 5.87 -0.67
C MET A 154 17.12 5.81 0.09
N LEU A 155 16.54 4.63 0.25
CA LEU A 155 15.23 4.46 0.88
C LEU A 155 15.35 4.45 2.40
N SER A 156 16.45 3.90 2.92
CA SER A 156 16.86 4.08 4.31
C SER A 156 17.15 5.56 4.60
N THR A 157 17.85 6.29 3.73
CA THR A 157 18.09 7.73 3.89
C THR A 157 16.78 8.53 3.92
N TYR A 158 15.81 8.16 3.08
CA TYR A 158 14.49 8.79 3.02
C TYR A 158 13.64 8.54 4.27
N ILE A 159 13.71 7.33 4.85
CA ILE A 159 12.87 6.93 5.99
C ILE A 159 13.55 7.18 7.35
N THR A 160 14.88 7.15 7.41
CA THR A 160 15.68 7.35 8.65
C THR A 160 16.23 8.76 8.81
N GLY A 161 15.85 9.71 7.94
CA GLY A 161 16.01 11.14 8.22
C GLY A 161 17.41 11.73 8.03
N HIS A 162 18.32 11.12 7.26
CA HIS A 162 19.60 11.79 6.93
C HIS A 162 19.45 12.93 5.90
N SER A 163 18.24 13.18 5.39
CA SER A 163 17.79 14.51 4.98
C SER A 163 16.48 14.86 5.69
N ALA A 164 16.57 15.22 6.97
CA ALA A 164 15.49 15.63 7.87
C ALA A 164 14.75 16.93 7.47
N ALA A 165 14.48 17.15 6.18
CA ALA A 165 13.76 18.33 5.71
C ALA A 165 12.48 18.00 4.91
N GLN A 166 12.20 16.74 4.56
CA GLN A 166 11.13 16.41 3.59
C GLN A 166 10.42 15.07 3.78
N VAL A 167 10.59 14.33 4.89
CA VAL A 167 9.54 13.38 5.29
C VAL A 167 8.36 14.27 5.66
N SER A 168 7.29 14.27 4.84
CA SER A 168 6.24 15.27 5.01
C SER A 168 5.70 15.22 6.43
N ASP A 169 5.62 16.36 7.12
CA ASP A 169 5.04 16.52 8.46
C ASP A 169 3.74 15.69 8.65
N HIS A 170 2.96 15.55 7.57
CA HIS A 170 1.73 14.76 7.50
C HIS A 170 1.85 13.26 7.83
N LEU A 171 2.97 12.59 7.53
CA LEU A 171 3.15 11.16 7.83
C LEU A 171 3.44 10.93 9.32
N GLU A 172 4.26 11.78 9.92
CA GLU A 172 4.54 11.74 11.36
C GLU A 172 3.29 12.09 12.17
N ASP A 173 2.59 13.16 11.77
CA ASP A 173 1.30 13.56 12.35
C ASP A 173 0.29 12.41 12.29
N PHE A 174 0.22 11.72 11.15
CA PHE A 174 -0.69 10.59 11.00
C PHE A 174 -0.31 9.39 11.85
N THR A 175 0.98 9.06 11.97
CA THR A 175 1.42 8.00 12.89
C THR A 175 1.05 8.34 14.34
N ALA A 176 1.25 9.59 14.76
CA ALA A 176 0.83 10.03 16.09
C ALA A 176 -0.69 9.91 16.29
N VAL A 177 -1.49 10.21 15.27
CA VAL A 177 -2.95 10.01 15.31
C VAL A 177 -3.30 8.52 15.37
N ILE A 178 -2.63 7.64 14.63
CA ILE A 178 -2.87 6.19 14.71
C ILE A 178 -2.61 5.67 16.13
N LEU A 179 -1.51 6.08 16.77
CA LEU A 179 -1.21 5.67 18.14
C LEU A 179 -2.29 6.14 19.12
N GLN A 180 -2.79 7.37 18.95
CA GLN A 180 -3.92 7.89 19.74
C GLN A 180 -5.22 7.13 19.47
N VAL A 181 -5.50 6.76 18.22
CA VAL A 181 -6.65 5.92 17.85
C VAL A 181 -6.59 4.58 18.57
N ILE A 182 -5.45 3.89 18.51
CA ILE A 182 -5.26 2.59 19.18
C ILE A 182 -5.44 2.74 20.70
N ALA A 183 -4.78 3.73 21.30
CA ALA A 183 -4.89 3.99 22.73
C ALA A 183 -6.35 4.24 23.15
N LYS A 184 -7.09 5.05 22.38
CA LYS A 184 -8.51 5.34 22.65
C LYS A 184 -9.39 4.11 22.40
N TYR A 185 -9.10 3.33 21.36
CA TYR A 185 -9.80 2.11 21.01
C TYR A 185 -9.78 1.09 22.15
N TRP A 186 -8.62 0.87 22.76
CA TRP A 186 -8.49 -0.05 23.89
C TRP A 186 -9.34 0.36 25.09
N ASN A 187 -9.52 1.66 25.32
CA ASN A 187 -10.13 2.19 26.53
C ASN A 187 -11.59 2.67 26.39
N ASN A 188 -12.16 2.70 25.18
CA ASN A 188 -13.48 3.29 24.95
C ASN A 188 -14.34 2.48 23.96
N GLU A 189 -15.33 1.75 24.49
CA GLU A 189 -16.25 0.92 23.70
C GLU A 189 -17.07 1.71 22.67
N SER A 190 -17.61 2.88 23.06
CA SER A 190 -18.35 3.73 22.13
C SER A 190 -17.49 4.19 20.95
N PHE A 191 -16.20 4.44 21.18
CA PHE A 191 -15.27 4.78 20.12
C PHE A 191 -14.93 3.57 19.24
N ARG A 192 -14.85 2.36 19.83
CA ARG A 192 -14.67 1.12 19.06
C ARG A 192 -15.80 0.93 18.05
N ASP A 193 -17.04 1.11 18.50
CA ASP A 193 -18.22 0.98 17.63
C ASP A 193 -18.30 2.07 16.54
N GLU A 194 -17.68 3.24 16.74
CA GLU A 194 -17.55 4.27 15.71
C GLU A 194 -16.48 3.90 14.66
N ILE A 195 -15.29 3.46 15.11
CA ILE A 195 -14.14 3.27 14.23
C ILE A 195 -14.13 1.92 13.49
N THR A 196 -14.58 0.85 14.14
CA THR A 196 -14.77 -0.49 13.53
C THR A 196 -16.18 -1.02 13.86
N PRO A 197 -17.23 -0.46 13.23
CA PRO A 197 -18.60 -0.92 13.45
C PRO A 197 -18.76 -2.40 13.08
N LYS A 198 -19.55 -3.17 13.85
CA LYS A 198 -19.72 -4.63 13.65
C LYS A 198 -20.33 -5.03 12.29
N ASN A 199 -21.01 -4.10 11.62
CA ASN A 199 -21.61 -4.31 10.30
C ASN A 199 -20.69 -3.90 9.14
N GLU A 200 -19.49 -3.45 9.43
CA GLU A 200 -18.46 -3.15 8.43
C GLU A 200 -17.35 -4.20 8.54
N SER A 201 -16.94 -4.73 7.40
CA SER A 201 -15.82 -5.67 7.31
C SER A 201 -14.97 -5.33 6.10
N PHE A 202 -13.74 -5.81 6.12
CA PHE A 202 -12.86 -5.76 4.96
C PHE A 202 -12.79 -7.17 4.34
N ASN A 203 -13.11 -7.25 3.06
CA ASN A 203 -12.91 -8.45 2.26
C ASN A 203 -12.49 -8.05 0.85
N ILE A 204 -11.26 -8.44 0.51
CA ILE A 204 -10.64 -8.12 -0.77
C ILE A 204 -11.33 -8.79 -1.97
N LEU A 205 -11.73 -10.06 -1.83
CA LEU A 205 -12.31 -10.85 -2.93
C LEU A 205 -13.70 -10.35 -3.29
N ASP A 206 -14.45 -9.92 -2.27
CA ASP A 206 -15.79 -9.36 -2.45
C ASP A 206 -15.77 -7.83 -2.65
N LYS A 207 -14.58 -7.22 -2.80
CA LYS A 207 -14.35 -5.76 -2.90
C LYS A 207 -15.15 -4.97 -1.86
N THR A 208 -15.23 -5.51 -0.65
CA THR A 208 -15.95 -4.91 0.47
C THR A 208 -14.93 -4.18 1.33
N VAL A 209 -15.04 -2.84 1.35
CA VAL A 209 -14.14 -1.97 2.13
C VAL A 209 -14.98 -1.20 3.16
N PRO A 210 -14.50 -1.06 4.41
CA PRO A 210 -15.17 -0.21 5.40
C PRO A 210 -15.28 1.24 4.91
N ARG A 211 -16.20 2.00 5.50
CA ARG A 211 -16.37 3.42 5.12
C ARG A 211 -15.22 4.27 5.64
N ASP A 212 -14.91 5.35 4.91
CA ASP A 212 -13.89 6.31 5.33
C ASP A 212 -14.13 6.84 6.75
N LYS A 213 -13.08 6.78 7.56
CA LYS A 213 -13.04 7.18 8.97
C LYS A 213 -12.39 8.53 9.18
N SER A 214 -11.97 9.23 8.12
CA SER A 214 -11.48 10.62 8.21
C SER A 214 -12.42 11.55 9.00
N PRO A 215 -13.76 11.49 8.87
CA PRO A 215 -14.66 12.30 9.69
C PRO A 215 -14.59 11.98 11.20
N ILE A 216 -14.36 10.71 11.56
CA ILE A 216 -14.21 10.27 12.96
C ILE A 216 -12.87 10.76 13.49
N LEU A 217 -11.80 10.68 12.69
CA LEU A 217 -10.48 11.20 13.07
C LEU A 217 -10.53 12.71 13.29
N SER A 218 -11.22 13.45 12.43
CA SER A 218 -11.43 14.89 12.60
C SER A 218 -12.23 15.22 13.86
N LYS A 219 -13.29 14.46 14.17
CA LYS A 219 -14.12 14.65 15.37
C LYS A 219 -13.35 14.42 16.67
N HIS A 220 -12.50 13.40 16.75
CA HIS A 220 -11.87 12.98 18.02
C HIS A 220 -10.44 13.46 18.20
N PHE A 221 -9.72 13.79 17.12
CA PHE A 221 -8.29 14.14 17.17
C PHE A 221 -7.97 15.41 16.37
N GLU A 222 -8.97 16.12 15.85
CA GLU A 222 -8.81 17.31 14.99
C GLU A 222 -7.96 17.06 13.74
N TYR A 223 -7.74 15.78 13.40
CA TYR A 223 -6.93 15.38 12.26
C TYR A 223 -7.67 15.69 10.97
N LYS A 224 -7.00 16.44 10.08
CA LYS A 224 -7.49 16.72 8.73
C LYS A 224 -6.69 15.84 7.77
N ASN A 225 -7.36 14.87 7.16
CA ASN A 225 -6.74 14.02 6.17
C ASN A 225 -6.21 14.87 5.00
N PRO A 226 -4.89 14.95 4.83
CA PRO A 226 -4.28 15.76 3.77
C PRO A 226 -4.28 15.01 2.43
N TRP A 227 -4.65 13.73 2.44
CA TRP A 227 -4.64 12.87 1.28
C TRP A 227 -6.06 12.73 0.72
N ASN A 228 -6.20 12.72 -0.60
CA ASN A 228 -7.44 12.33 -1.26
C ASN A 228 -7.61 10.80 -1.21
N MET A 229 -7.63 10.26 0.00
CA MET A 229 -7.69 8.83 0.29
C MET A 229 -8.67 8.55 1.42
N ASN A 230 -9.34 7.41 1.36
CA ASN A 230 -10.10 6.91 2.49
C ASN A 230 -9.14 6.37 3.55
N ILE A 231 -9.40 6.65 4.82
CA ILE A 231 -8.69 6.05 5.95
C ILE A 231 -9.66 5.07 6.61
N VAL A 232 -9.31 3.79 6.62
CA VAL A 232 -10.16 2.73 7.18
C VAL A 232 -9.41 1.91 8.21
N PHE A 233 -10.14 1.28 9.12
CA PHE A 233 -9.58 0.48 10.20
C PHE A 233 -10.21 -0.90 10.21
N GLN A 234 -9.42 -1.89 10.60
CA GLN A 234 -9.90 -3.21 10.96
C GLN A 234 -9.32 -3.62 12.31
N TYR A 235 -10.07 -4.39 13.09
CA TYR A 235 -9.59 -4.99 14.33
C TYR A 235 -9.12 -6.42 14.05
N ASP A 236 -7.97 -6.79 14.59
CA ASP A 236 -7.44 -8.15 14.49
C ASP A 236 -7.13 -8.70 15.89
N GLU A 237 -7.90 -9.69 16.33
CA GLU A 237 -7.72 -10.36 17.62
C GLU A 237 -6.43 -11.20 17.66
N GLY A 238 -5.94 -11.66 16.50
CA GLY A 238 -4.66 -12.39 16.38
C GLY A 238 -3.43 -11.48 16.43
N PHE A 239 -3.61 -10.15 16.35
CA PHE A 239 -2.52 -9.20 16.47
C PHE A 239 -2.24 -8.87 17.93
N ASP A 240 -1.62 -9.82 18.62
CA ASP A 240 -1.31 -9.70 20.05
C ASP A 240 0.11 -9.14 20.29
N LEU A 241 0.19 -7.87 20.68
CA LEU A 241 1.46 -7.20 21.00
C LEU A 241 2.09 -7.66 22.32
N SER A 242 1.33 -8.38 23.15
CA SER A 242 1.81 -8.92 24.42
C SER A 242 2.64 -10.19 24.24
N ASP A 243 2.45 -10.93 23.14
CA ASP A 243 3.21 -12.14 22.87
C ASP A 243 4.64 -11.81 22.42
N GLY A 244 5.58 -11.87 23.36
CA GLY A 244 7.01 -11.68 23.09
C GLY A 244 7.65 -12.75 22.20
N LYS A 245 6.93 -13.82 21.83
CA LYS A 245 7.43 -14.91 20.98
C LYS A 245 7.01 -14.76 19.52
N GLN A 246 6.04 -13.90 19.23
CA GLN A 246 5.59 -13.68 17.86
C GLN A 246 6.65 -12.90 17.10
N ALA A 247 7.22 -13.53 16.06
CA ALA A 247 8.16 -12.85 15.18
C ALA A 247 7.46 -11.70 14.46
N ALA A 248 8.13 -10.56 14.33
CA ALA A 248 7.55 -9.36 13.71
C ALA A 248 7.00 -9.60 12.29
N GLU A 249 7.56 -10.61 11.60
CA GLU A 249 7.17 -11.06 10.26
C GLU A 249 5.79 -11.73 10.20
N THR A 250 5.23 -12.11 11.35
CA THR A 250 3.92 -12.78 11.45
C THR A 250 2.80 -11.84 11.88
N TYR A 251 3.11 -10.58 12.20
CA TYR A 251 2.09 -9.58 12.46
C TYR A 251 1.33 -9.22 11.18
N PRO A 252 0.04 -8.85 11.30
CA PRO A 252 -0.73 -8.43 10.14
C PRO A 252 -0.12 -7.18 9.53
N LYS A 253 -0.21 -7.07 8.21
CA LYS A 253 0.28 -5.93 7.45
C LYS A 253 -0.83 -4.89 7.28
N ASN A 254 -0.45 -3.62 7.36
CA ASN A 254 -1.31 -2.53 6.88
C ASN A 254 -1.46 -2.65 5.37
N LYS A 255 -2.55 -2.10 4.82
CA LYS A 255 -2.84 -2.25 3.39
C LYS A 255 -3.07 -0.91 2.72
N ILE A 256 -2.60 -0.83 1.49
CA ILE A 256 -2.97 0.21 0.54
C ILE A 256 -4.01 -0.40 -0.38
N LEU A 257 -5.17 0.23 -0.41
CA LEU A 257 -6.34 -0.22 -1.12
C LEU A 257 -6.50 0.62 -2.37
N LEU A 258 -6.29 0.01 -3.53
CA LEU A 258 -6.37 0.68 -4.82
C LEU A 258 -7.66 0.33 -5.56
N SER A 259 -8.04 1.22 -6.46
CA SER A 259 -9.07 1.02 -7.48
C SER A 259 -8.36 0.66 -8.79
N TYR A 260 -8.78 -0.43 -9.45
CA TYR A 260 -8.16 -0.83 -10.72
C TYR A 260 -8.66 0.05 -11.88
N PRO A 261 -7.80 0.66 -12.70
CA PRO A 261 -8.22 1.40 -13.88
C PRO A 261 -8.64 0.44 -15.00
N GLN A 262 -9.93 0.42 -15.35
CA GLN A 262 -10.40 -0.42 -16.47
C GLN A 262 -9.84 0.05 -17.80
N VAL A 263 -9.80 -0.86 -18.78
CA VAL A 263 -9.43 -0.49 -20.15
C VAL A 263 -10.36 0.63 -20.61
N PRO A 264 -9.84 1.75 -21.13
CA PRO A 264 -10.66 2.81 -21.68
C PRO A 264 -11.65 2.35 -22.75
N ASP A 265 -12.94 2.59 -22.51
CA ASP A 265 -13.98 2.45 -23.52
C ASP A 265 -13.97 3.68 -24.44
N VAL A 266 -14.02 3.46 -25.76
CA VAL A 266 -13.81 4.52 -26.76
C VAL A 266 -14.93 5.55 -26.72
N ILE A 267 -14.65 6.75 -26.20
CA ILE A 267 -15.44 7.94 -26.52
C ILE A 267 -14.94 8.43 -27.88
N THR A 268 -15.77 8.23 -28.92
CA THR A 268 -15.68 8.73 -30.31
C THR A 268 -15.23 7.74 -31.40
N LYS A 269 -16.04 7.68 -32.46
CA LYS A 269 -16.05 6.74 -33.59
C LYS A 269 -14.80 6.79 -34.52
N SER A 270 -13.63 7.19 -34.05
CA SER A 270 -12.45 7.40 -34.93
C SER A 270 -11.09 6.97 -34.39
N SER A 271 -10.95 6.65 -33.10
CA SER A 271 -9.64 6.29 -32.52
C SER A 271 -9.62 4.80 -32.17
N SER A 272 -8.55 4.11 -32.60
CA SER A 272 -8.32 2.73 -32.16
C SER A 272 -7.91 2.72 -30.67
N HIS A 273 -8.35 1.74 -29.89
CA HIS A 273 -8.06 1.63 -28.43
C HIS A 273 -6.58 1.88 -28.08
N LYS A 274 -5.66 1.49 -28.97
CA LYS A 274 -4.21 1.63 -28.79
C LYS A 274 -3.71 3.07 -28.71
N GLU A 275 -4.43 4.05 -29.24
CA GLU A 275 -4.02 5.46 -29.21
C GLU A 275 -4.41 6.16 -27.90
N ILE A 276 -5.45 5.67 -27.23
CA ILE A 276 -6.01 6.30 -26.01
C ILE A 276 -5.46 5.70 -24.72
N GLU A 277 -5.06 4.43 -24.74
CA GLU A 277 -4.48 3.73 -23.59
C GLU A 277 -3.32 4.49 -22.94
N PRO A 278 -2.32 5.02 -23.68
CA PRO A 278 -1.21 5.75 -23.07
C PRO A 278 -1.65 7.05 -22.37
N ILE A 279 -2.70 7.71 -22.90
CA ILE A 279 -3.23 8.95 -22.33
C ILE A 279 -3.95 8.64 -21.02
N ALA A 280 -4.85 7.66 -21.03
CA ALA A 280 -5.59 7.24 -19.84
C ALA A 280 -4.64 6.74 -18.73
N LEU A 281 -3.60 6.01 -19.10
CA LEU A 281 -2.59 5.51 -18.17
C LEU A 281 -1.74 6.65 -17.58
N ALA A 282 -1.39 7.66 -18.38
CA ALA A 282 -0.73 8.87 -17.91
C ALA A 282 -1.62 9.66 -16.94
N ASP A 283 -2.91 9.79 -17.24
CA ASP A 283 -3.89 10.43 -16.36
C ASP A 283 -4.04 9.67 -15.03
N TYR A 284 -4.09 8.33 -15.06
CA TYR A 284 -4.16 7.50 -13.86
C TYR A 284 -2.93 7.72 -12.96
N ASN A 285 -1.74 7.78 -13.55
CA ASN A 285 -0.51 8.07 -12.83
C ASN A 285 -0.44 9.53 -12.32
N LYS A 286 -1.08 10.47 -13.01
CA LYS A 286 -1.14 11.90 -12.66
C LYS A 286 -2.10 12.20 -11.52
N GLU A 287 -3.29 11.60 -11.53
CA GLU A 287 -4.28 11.73 -10.45
C GLU A 287 -3.78 11.10 -9.14
N GLY A 288 -2.64 10.41 -9.21
CA GLY A 288 -1.90 9.95 -8.05
C GLY A 288 -2.72 8.92 -7.30
N ALA A 289 -2.90 7.74 -7.89
CA ALA A 289 -3.48 6.56 -7.23
C ALA A 289 -2.65 6.09 -6.00
N ALA A 290 -2.55 6.91 -4.97
CA ALA A 290 -3.12 6.70 -3.64
C ALA A 290 -2.77 5.42 -2.87
N LEU A 291 -1.51 5.04 -2.62
CA LEU A 291 -0.17 5.59 -2.77
C LEU A 291 0.80 4.39 -2.68
N PRO A 292 2.13 4.49 -2.95
CA PRO A 292 3.02 4.36 -1.78
C PRO A 292 4.16 5.38 -1.72
N PHE A 293 4.31 6.28 -2.69
CA PHE A 293 5.35 7.29 -2.57
C PHE A 293 5.08 8.56 -3.39
N SER A 294 4.28 9.47 -2.87
CA SER A 294 4.08 10.81 -3.44
C SER A 294 5.33 11.63 -3.15
N CYS A 295 6.06 12.04 -4.18
CA CYS A 295 6.54 13.42 -4.15
C CYS A 295 5.26 14.28 -4.25
N CYS A 296 5.07 15.17 -3.26
CA CYS A 296 4.41 16.43 -3.55
C CYS A 296 5.30 17.25 -4.48
#